data_AF-A0ABC9CYZ3-F1
#
_entry.id   AF-A0ABC9CYZ3-F1
#
_cell.length_a   1.000
_cell.length_b   1.000
_cell.length_c   1.000
_cell.angle_alpha   90.00
_cell.angle_beta   90.00
_cell.angle_gamma   90.00
#
_symmetry.space_group_name_H-M   'P 1'
#
loop_
_entity.id
_entity.type
_entity.pdbx_description
1 polymer ?
#
loop_
_entity_poly.entity_id
_entity_poly.type
_entity_poly.pdbx_seq_one_letter_code
_entity_poly.pdbx_strand_id
1 'polypeptide(L)'
;MARLLAVLLAMAVFSFAAGSSRAFEFKEATIDSIQAGFKNGSLTSTALVRYYLDQIASLNPLLRAVTEVNPDALRQAARADAERSASHRRRPAASGGLHGVPVLVKDLIATRDRLNTTAGLIALLGSVVKRDAGVVARLRRAGAIVLGKANLPEWANFRSARSTGGLRGWSARGGQSRDPYVLSANLCGSSTGPSIAAAANMAAATTLGTDYGFDAGPVLSPSLLGRTLLGQYVARWQTRSMCWMQ
;
A
#
# COMPACT_ATOMS: atom_id res chain seq x y z
N MET A 1 -50.32 -37.51 -5.38
CA MET A 1 -49.06 -37.27 -6.13
C MET A 1 -48.76 -35.78 -6.37
N ALA A 2 -49.73 -34.94 -6.76
CA ALA A 2 -49.50 -33.52 -7.03
C ALA A 2 -48.95 -32.67 -5.86
N ARG A 3 -49.33 -32.98 -4.60
CA ARG A 3 -48.84 -32.25 -3.41
C ARG A 3 -47.37 -32.54 -3.06
N LEU A 4 -46.87 -33.74 -3.38
CA LEU A 4 -45.46 -34.10 -3.15
C LEU A 4 -44.54 -33.40 -4.17
N LEU A 5 -45.00 -33.30 -5.42
CA LEU A 5 -44.29 -32.59 -6.50
C LEU A 5 -44.17 -31.09 -6.22
N ALA A 6 -45.20 -30.46 -5.65
CA ALA A 6 -45.17 -29.04 -5.31
C ALA A 6 -44.17 -28.72 -4.17
N VAL A 7 -44.05 -29.60 -3.17
CA VAL A 7 -43.09 -29.43 -2.05
C VAL A 7 -41.65 -29.65 -2.52
N LEU A 8 -41.42 -30.64 -3.40
CA LEU A 8 -40.10 -30.88 -4.00
C LEU A 8 -39.67 -29.74 -4.92
N LEU A 9 -40.60 -29.13 -5.68
CA LEU A 9 -40.30 -27.95 -6.49
C LEU A 9 -39.99 -26.71 -5.62
N ALA A 10 -40.71 -26.53 -4.50
CA ALA A 10 -40.44 -25.43 -3.57
C ALA A 10 -39.08 -25.55 -2.85
N MET A 11 -38.65 -26.77 -2.50
CA MET A 11 -37.33 -27.05 -1.91
C MET A 11 -36.18 -26.90 -2.93
N ALA A 12 -36.42 -27.23 -4.20
CA ALA A 12 -35.46 -27.03 -5.27
C ALA A 12 -35.26 -25.54 -5.61
N VAL A 13 -36.32 -24.73 -5.55
CA VAL A 13 -36.24 -23.28 -5.79
C VAL A 13 -35.55 -22.54 -4.62
N PHE A 14 -35.67 -23.03 -3.38
CA PHE A 14 -34.99 -22.42 -2.23
C PHE A 14 -33.47 -22.67 -2.20
N SER A 15 -32.99 -23.67 -2.96
CA SER A 15 -31.56 -24.04 -2.97
C SER A 15 -30.73 -23.30 -4.02
N PHE A 16 -31.35 -22.50 -4.90
CA PHE A 16 -30.65 -21.84 -6.02
C PHE A 16 -30.26 -20.37 -5.77
N ALA A 17 -30.53 -19.82 -4.57
CA ALA A 17 -30.22 -18.44 -4.22
C ALA A 17 -29.11 -18.28 -3.17
N ALA A 18 -28.41 -19.37 -2.81
CA ALA A 18 -27.14 -19.26 -2.09
C ALA A 18 -26.01 -18.99 -3.10
N GLY A 19 -26.08 -17.86 -3.79
CA GLY A 19 -24.91 -17.33 -4.49
C GLY A 19 -23.82 -17.19 -3.44
N SER A 20 -22.77 -18.01 -3.53
CA SER A 20 -21.61 -17.90 -2.66
C SER A 20 -21.06 -16.48 -2.83
N SER A 21 -21.35 -15.58 -1.88
CA SER A 21 -20.63 -14.33 -1.74
C SER A 21 -19.22 -14.72 -1.33
N ARG A 22 -18.36 -15.00 -2.32
CA ARG A 22 -16.98 -15.38 -2.07
C ARG A 22 -16.33 -14.21 -1.34
N ALA A 23 -15.88 -14.46 -0.11
CA ALA A 23 -15.17 -13.46 0.68
C ALA A 23 -13.99 -12.94 -0.14
N PHE A 24 -13.71 -11.63 -0.04
CA PHE A 24 -12.59 -11.02 -0.76
C PHE A 24 -11.26 -11.61 -0.27
N GLU A 25 -10.41 -12.03 -1.20
CA GLU A 25 -9.08 -12.53 -0.89
C GLU A 25 -8.08 -11.38 -0.81
N PHE A 26 -7.58 -11.09 0.40
CA PHE A 26 -6.70 -9.95 0.65
C PHE A 26 -5.23 -10.20 0.28
N LYS A 27 -4.76 -11.45 0.41
CA LYS A 27 -3.38 -11.80 0.13
C LYS A 27 -3.16 -11.73 -1.38
N GLU A 28 -2.06 -11.11 -1.79
CA GLU A 28 -1.67 -11.03 -3.20
C GLU A 28 -2.70 -10.30 -4.09
N ALA A 29 -3.63 -9.56 -3.49
CA ALA A 29 -4.68 -8.85 -4.20
C ALA A 29 -4.10 -7.75 -5.12
N THR A 30 -4.47 -7.78 -6.39
CA THR A 30 -4.13 -6.71 -7.34
C THR A 30 -5.04 -5.50 -7.17
N ILE A 31 -4.60 -4.32 -7.60
CA ILE A 31 -5.45 -3.12 -7.61
C ILE A 31 -6.74 -3.37 -8.39
N ASP A 32 -6.68 -4.09 -9.52
CA ASP A 32 -7.86 -4.42 -10.31
C ASP A 32 -8.84 -5.32 -9.53
N SER A 33 -8.32 -6.32 -8.81
CA SER A 33 -9.16 -7.17 -7.94
C SER A 33 -9.81 -6.37 -6.81
N ILE A 34 -9.05 -5.46 -6.18
CA ILE A 34 -9.53 -4.55 -5.14
C ILE A 34 -10.64 -3.65 -5.70
N GLN A 35 -10.43 -3.05 -6.87
CA GLN A 35 -11.43 -2.23 -7.54
C GLN A 35 -12.65 -3.05 -7.95
N ALA A 36 -12.50 -4.31 -8.34
CA ALA A 36 -13.62 -5.21 -8.61
C ALA A 36 -14.41 -5.52 -7.33
N GLY A 37 -13.71 -5.81 -6.22
CA GLY A 37 -14.32 -6.01 -4.90
C GLY A 37 -15.07 -4.78 -4.38
N PHE A 38 -14.52 -3.60 -4.66
CA PHE A 38 -15.16 -2.32 -4.38
C PHE A 38 -16.44 -2.09 -5.20
N LYS A 39 -16.47 -2.54 -6.46
CA LYS A 39 -17.63 -2.40 -7.35
C LYS A 39 -18.74 -3.40 -7.04
N ASN A 40 -18.39 -4.64 -6.74
CA ASN A 40 -19.36 -5.70 -6.45
C ASN A 40 -19.80 -5.75 -4.97
N GLY A 41 -19.22 -4.90 -4.12
CA GLY A 41 -19.57 -4.80 -2.70
C GLY A 41 -18.96 -5.89 -1.81
N SER A 42 -18.12 -6.78 -2.34
CA SER A 42 -17.43 -7.80 -1.54
C SER A 42 -16.30 -7.23 -0.68
N LEU A 43 -15.89 -5.98 -0.94
CA LEU A 43 -14.85 -5.27 -0.20
C LEU A 43 -15.22 -3.79 0.02
N THR A 44 -14.89 -3.27 1.20
CA THR A 44 -14.92 -1.84 1.52
C THR A 44 -13.50 -1.32 1.74
N SER A 45 -13.28 -0.03 1.50
CA SER A 45 -12.02 0.64 1.79
C SER A 45 -11.68 0.57 3.27
N THR A 46 -12.68 0.68 4.15
CA THR A 46 -12.49 0.53 5.60
C THR A 46 -12.02 -0.88 5.97
N ALA A 47 -12.61 -1.93 5.39
CA ALA A 47 -12.16 -3.30 5.62
C ALA A 47 -10.73 -3.52 5.10
N LEU A 48 -10.42 -2.99 3.92
CA LEU A 48 -9.08 -3.07 3.33
C LEU A 48 -8.02 -2.36 4.19
N VAL A 49 -8.31 -1.16 4.69
CA VAL A 49 -7.40 -0.43 5.58
C VAL A 49 -7.21 -1.17 6.90
N ARG A 50 -8.27 -1.68 7.53
CA ARG A 50 -8.17 -2.48 8.76
C ARG A 50 -7.26 -3.69 8.58
N TYR A 51 -7.47 -4.46 7.51
CA TYR A 51 -6.63 -5.61 7.19
C TYR A 51 -5.14 -5.25 7.16
N TYR A 52 -4.76 -4.19 6.45
CA TYR A 52 -3.36 -3.79 6.36
C TYR A 52 -2.81 -3.23 7.67
N LEU A 53 -3.61 -2.51 8.45
CA LEU A 53 -3.20 -2.07 9.79
C LEU A 53 -2.93 -3.26 10.71
N ASP A 54 -3.73 -4.32 10.64
CA ASP A 54 -3.53 -5.55 11.40
C ASP A 54 -2.25 -6.29 10.96
N GLN A 55 -1.99 -6.35 9.65
CA GLN A 55 -0.73 -6.90 9.13
C GLN A 55 0.49 -6.10 9.59
N ILE A 56 0.41 -4.76 9.56
CA ILE A 56 1.46 -3.88 10.08
C ILE A 56 1.67 -4.13 11.57
N ALA A 57 0.61 -4.18 12.37
CA ALA A 57 0.72 -4.42 13.81
C ALA A 57 1.40 -5.76 14.13
N SER A 58 1.12 -6.81 13.36
CA SER A 58 1.68 -8.14 13.54
C SER A 58 3.13 -8.27 13.07
N LEU A 59 3.44 -7.78 11.87
CA LEU A 59 4.72 -8.06 11.20
C LEU A 59 5.77 -6.96 11.41
N ASN A 60 5.34 -5.71 11.57
CA ASN A 60 6.27 -4.58 11.65
C ASN A 60 7.18 -4.58 12.89
N PRO A 61 6.82 -5.12 14.06
CA PRO A 61 7.76 -5.29 15.18
C PRO A 61 9.02 -6.07 14.79
N LEU A 62 8.89 -7.02 13.87
CA LEU A 62 9.99 -7.83 13.34
C LEU A 62 10.65 -7.20 12.09
N LEU A 63 9.83 -6.77 11.13
CA LEU A 63 10.30 -6.35 9.81
C LEU A 63 10.74 -4.88 9.72
N ARG A 64 10.22 -4.01 10.62
CA ARG A 64 10.55 -2.58 10.72
C ARG A 64 10.45 -1.82 9.39
N ALA A 65 9.46 -2.16 8.57
CA ALA A 65 9.26 -1.59 7.25
C ALA A 65 8.36 -0.33 7.26
N VAL A 66 7.55 -0.13 8.30
CA VAL A 66 6.70 1.05 8.50
C VAL A 66 7.24 1.86 9.68
N THR A 67 7.52 3.14 9.46
CA THR A 67 7.98 4.06 10.52
C THR A 67 6.83 4.71 11.27
N GLU A 68 5.72 4.96 10.59
CA GLU A 68 4.56 5.63 11.18
C GLU A 68 3.29 5.27 10.43
N VAL A 69 2.20 5.04 11.17
CA VAL A 69 0.87 4.81 10.59
C VAL A 69 0.09 6.12 10.63
N ASN A 70 -0.71 6.40 9.59
CA ASN A 70 -1.57 7.57 9.57
C ASN A 70 -2.76 7.38 10.53
N PRO A 71 -2.89 8.19 11.60
CA PRO A 71 -4.02 8.08 12.53
C PRO A 71 -5.37 8.33 11.85
N ASP A 72 -5.35 8.99 10.69
CA ASP A 72 -6.55 9.36 9.95
C ASP A 72 -6.94 8.34 8.88
N ALA A 73 -6.15 7.27 8.66
CA ALA A 73 -6.35 6.32 7.56
C ALA A 73 -7.76 5.71 7.55
N LEU A 74 -8.26 5.25 8.70
CA LEU A 74 -9.60 4.67 8.81
C LEU A 74 -10.71 5.68 8.54
N ARG A 75 -10.53 6.94 8.98
CA ARG A 75 -11.49 8.02 8.70
C ARG A 75 -11.52 8.35 7.20
N GLN A 76 -10.34 8.40 6.56
CA GLN A 76 -10.22 8.59 5.11
C GLN A 76 -10.87 7.42 4.34
N ALA A 77 -10.74 6.18 4.84
CA ALA A 77 -11.37 5.00 4.28
C ALA A 77 -12.90 5.03 4.36
N ALA A 78 -13.44 5.35 5.53
CA ALA A 78 -14.88 5.50 5.74
C ALA A 78 -15.48 6.58 4.84
N ARG A 79 -14.74 7.68 4.64
CA ARG A 79 -15.13 8.72 3.68
C ARG A 79 -15.15 8.20 2.24
N ALA A 80 -14.13 7.46 1.82
CA ALA A 80 -14.07 6.90 0.47
C ALA A 80 -15.22 5.91 0.21
N ASP A 81 -15.59 5.10 1.21
CA ASP A 81 -16.75 4.21 1.17
C ASP A 81 -18.06 4.99 1.01
N ALA A 82 -18.27 6.05 1.82
CA ALA A 82 -19.46 6.89 1.74
C ALA A 82 -19.58 7.61 0.37
N GLU A 83 -18.48 8.12 -0.16
CA GLU A 83 -18.43 8.72 -1.50
C GLU A 83 -18.80 7.71 -2.60
N ARG A 84 -18.34 6.46 -2.48
CA ARG A 84 -18.67 5.38 -3.42
C ARG A 84 -20.14 4.97 -3.34
N SER A 85 -20.72 4.91 -2.14
CA SER A 85 -22.15 4.63 -1.96
C SER A 85 -23.03 5.77 -2.50
N ALA A 86 -22.61 7.02 -2.33
CA ALA A 86 -23.31 8.18 -2.86
C ALA A 86 -23.24 8.27 -4.40
N SER A 87 -22.11 7.88 -4.99
CA SER A 87 -21.92 7.88 -6.45
C SER A 87 -22.70 6.77 -7.16
N HIS A 88 -23.07 5.68 -6.48
CA HIS A 88 -24.03 4.70 -7.03
C HIS A 88 -25.45 5.27 -7.16
N ARG A 89 -25.78 6.30 -6.38
CA ARG A 89 -27.11 6.96 -6.40
C ARG A 89 -27.18 8.15 -7.36
N ARG A 90 -26.06 8.57 -7.93
CA ARG A 90 -25.93 9.69 -8.88
C ARG A 90 -25.17 9.21 -10.12
N ARG A 91 -25.07 10.00 -11.20
CA ARG A 91 -24.17 9.62 -12.31
C ARG A 91 -22.76 9.39 -11.74
N PRO A 92 -22.05 8.31 -12.14
CA PRO A 92 -20.76 7.98 -11.56
C PRO A 92 -19.80 9.14 -11.78
N ALA A 93 -19.48 9.88 -10.72
CA ALA A 93 -18.30 10.74 -10.72
C ALA A 93 -17.11 9.85 -11.04
N ALA A 94 -16.27 10.26 -11.98
CA ALA A 94 -15.07 9.54 -12.40
C ALA A 94 -14.16 9.31 -11.17
N SER A 95 -14.43 8.25 -10.44
CA SER A 95 -13.68 7.84 -9.27
C SER A 95 -12.36 7.34 -9.82
N GLY A 96 -11.26 8.03 -9.48
CA GLY A 96 -9.94 7.69 -9.98
C GLY A 96 -9.61 6.22 -9.68
N GLY A 97 -8.76 5.60 -10.49
CA GLY A 97 -8.44 4.17 -10.39
C GLY A 97 -7.85 3.71 -9.03
N LEU A 98 -7.58 4.63 -8.10
CA LEU A 98 -7.09 4.35 -6.75
C LEU A 98 -8.09 4.77 -5.66
N HIS A 99 -9.35 5.06 -5.99
CA HIS A 99 -10.32 5.57 -5.04
C HIS A 99 -10.54 4.60 -3.87
N GLY A 100 -10.11 5.03 -2.69
CA GLY A 100 -10.20 4.25 -1.46
C GLY A 100 -9.16 3.14 -1.30
N VAL A 101 -8.10 3.12 -2.12
CA VAL A 101 -6.97 2.19 -2.01
C VAL A 101 -5.92 2.76 -1.05
N PRO A 102 -5.48 2.01 -0.01
CA PRO A 102 -4.40 2.44 0.86
C PRO A 102 -3.02 2.31 0.21
N VAL A 103 -2.24 3.40 0.28
CA VAL A 103 -0.88 3.50 -0.24
C VAL A 103 0.07 3.85 0.90
N LEU A 104 1.15 3.08 1.04
CA LEU A 104 2.25 3.40 1.94
C LEU A 104 3.27 4.30 1.24
N VAL A 105 3.69 5.39 1.89
CA VAL A 105 4.54 6.42 1.28
C VAL A 105 5.93 6.39 1.92
N LYS A 106 7.02 6.41 1.15
CA LYS A 106 8.39 6.45 1.70
C LYS A 106 8.58 7.67 2.63
N ASP A 107 9.24 7.51 3.78
CA ASP A 107 9.49 8.57 4.78
C ASP A 107 10.51 9.64 4.33
N LEU A 108 10.59 9.88 3.02
CA LEU A 108 11.27 11.03 2.39
C LEU A 108 10.26 11.91 1.66
N ILE A 109 9.07 11.37 1.34
CA ILE A 109 8.06 12.04 0.54
C ILE A 109 7.12 12.81 1.47
N ALA A 110 7.14 14.13 1.31
CA ALA A 110 6.31 15.09 2.02
C ALA A 110 4.81 14.79 1.90
N THR A 111 4.13 14.73 3.04
CA THR A 111 2.66 14.67 3.14
C THR A 111 2.18 15.71 4.14
N ARG A 112 1.05 16.37 3.87
CA ARG A 112 0.38 17.33 4.77
C ARG A 112 -0.64 16.61 5.68
N ASP A 113 -0.32 15.38 6.06
CA ASP A 113 -1.07 14.62 7.08
C ASP A 113 -0.48 14.89 8.47
N ARG A 114 -1.11 14.32 9.49
CA ARG A 114 -0.53 14.21 10.85
C ARG A 114 0.53 13.10 10.89
N LEU A 115 1.54 13.23 10.02
CA LEU A 115 2.65 12.30 9.85
C LEU A 115 3.96 13.07 9.75
N ASN A 116 5.05 12.48 10.22
CA ASN A 116 6.37 13.04 10.04
C ASN A 116 6.92 12.75 8.64
N THR A 117 7.85 13.58 8.19
CA THR A 117 8.68 13.30 6.99
C THR A 117 10.13 13.52 7.37
N THR A 118 10.83 12.43 7.67
CA THR A 118 12.11 12.52 8.42
C THR A 118 13.35 12.10 7.66
N ALA A 119 13.19 11.49 6.49
CA ALA A 119 14.25 10.78 5.77
C ALA A 119 14.99 9.72 6.61
N GLY A 120 14.34 9.21 7.68
CA GLY A 120 14.92 8.28 8.65
C GLY A 120 15.69 8.95 9.81
N LEU A 121 15.80 10.29 9.83
CA LEU A 121 16.54 11.03 10.84
C LEU A 121 15.69 11.30 12.08
N ILE A 122 16.26 11.16 13.27
CA ILE A 122 15.64 11.62 14.52
C ILE A 122 15.54 13.16 14.54
N ALA A 123 16.53 13.87 13.95
CA ALA A 123 16.59 15.33 13.95
C ALA A 123 15.43 16.02 13.22
N LEU A 124 14.70 15.30 12.35
CA LEU A 124 13.56 15.83 11.60
C LEU A 124 12.20 15.43 12.21
N LEU A 125 12.19 14.78 13.38
CA LEU A 125 10.95 14.51 14.12
C LEU A 125 10.28 15.83 14.50
N GLY A 126 8.96 15.91 14.28
CA GLY A 126 8.18 17.13 14.51
C GLY A 126 8.29 18.17 13.39
N SER A 127 9.10 17.94 12.36
CA SER A 127 9.17 18.83 11.20
C SER A 127 7.81 18.92 10.49
N VAL A 128 7.32 20.15 10.30
CA VAL A 128 6.02 20.40 9.67
C VAL A 128 6.22 20.74 8.20
N VAL A 129 5.66 19.89 7.34
CA VAL A 129 5.66 20.09 5.91
C VAL A 129 4.50 21.01 5.50
N LYS A 130 4.78 22.09 4.75
CA LYS A 130 3.76 23.05 4.31
C LYS A 130 2.74 22.48 3.30
N ARG A 131 3.12 21.49 2.50
CA ARG A 131 2.30 20.94 1.40
C ARG A 131 2.67 19.50 1.07
N ASP A 132 1.73 18.78 0.45
CA ASP A 132 2.01 17.49 -0.16
C ASP A 132 3.09 17.60 -1.24
N ALA A 133 3.92 16.55 -1.35
CA ALA A 133 4.74 16.34 -2.52
C ALA A 133 3.86 16.14 -3.77
N GLY A 134 4.38 16.49 -4.95
CA GLY A 134 3.60 16.39 -6.20
C GLY A 134 3.05 14.98 -6.49
N VAL A 135 3.77 13.93 -6.10
CA VAL A 135 3.30 12.53 -6.21
C VAL A 135 2.13 12.25 -5.26
N VAL A 136 2.19 12.72 -4.01
CA VAL A 136 1.11 12.54 -3.02
C VAL A 136 -0.13 13.30 -3.48
N ALA A 137 0.02 14.53 -3.97
CA ALA A 137 -1.08 15.29 -4.54
C ALA A 137 -1.76 14.55 -5.71
N ARG A 138 -0.99 13.86 -6.57
CA ARG A 138 -1.53 13.02 -7.65
C ARG A 138 -2.27 11.79 -7.11
N LEU A 139 -1.69 11.08 -6.14
CA LEU A 139 -2.34 9.93 -5.49
C LEU A 139 -3.67 10.33 -4.85
N ARG A 140 -3.72 11.45 -4.13
CA ARG A 140 -4.94 11.98 -3.53
C ARG A 140 -5.99 12.37 -4.56
N ARG A 141 -5.61 12.99 -5.68
CA ARG A 141 -6.54 13.27 -6.78
C ARG A 141 -7.10 12.00 -7.41
N ALA A 142 -6.34 10.90 -7.37
CA ALA A 142 -6.82 9.58 -7.78
C ALA A 142 -7.67 8.88 -6.71
N GLY A 143 -7.88 9.50 -5.54
CA GLY A 143 -8.68 8.99 -4.43
C GLY A 143 -7.95 8.04 -3.48
N ALA A 144 -6.61 7.92 -3.58
CA ALA A 144 -5.83 7.05 -2.71
C ALA A 144 -5.80 7.56 -1.25
N ILE A 145 -5.70 6.61 -0.32
CA ILE A 145 -5.58 6.86 1.12
C ILE A 145 -4.10 6.72 1.49
N VAL A 146 -3.52 7.71 2.16
CA VAL A 146 -2.15 7.59 2.67
C VAL A 146 -2.19 6.76 3.95
N LEU A 147 -1.75 5.51 3.89
CA LEU A 147 -1.77 4.56 5.00
C LEU A 147 -0.75 4.92 6.09
N GLY A 148 0.41 5.46 5.68
CA GLY A 148 1.50 5.77 6.59
C GLY A 148 2.82 6.02 5.87
N LYS A 149 3.90 6.00 6.65
CA LYS A 149 5.28 6.24 6.24
C LYS A 149 6.08 4.94 6.28
N ALA A 150 6.78 4.65 5.19
CA ALA A 150 7.64 3.49 5.06
C ALA A 150 9.09 3.84 5.41
N ASN A 151 9.77 2.91 6.08
CA ASN A 151 11.18 3.05 6.44
C ASN A 151 12.09 3.11 5.19
N LEU A 152 13.26 3.70 5.37
CA LEU A 152 14.32 3.80 4.38
C LEU A 152 15.67 3.80 5.11
N PRO A 153 16.79 3.50 4.43
CA PRO A 153 18.09 3.85 4.95
C PRO A 153 18.18 5.36 5.15
N GLU A 154 18.79 5.77 6.26
CA GLU A 154 18.95 7.17 6.62
C GLU A 154 19.57 7.99 5.46
N TRP A 155 19.05 9.21 5.22
CA TRP A 155 19.46 10.06 4.09
C TRP A 155 19.34 9.37 2.73
N ALA A 156 18.40 8.44 2.58
CA ALA A 156 18.26 7.62 1.38
C ALA A 156 19.59 6.95 0.94
N ASN A 157 20.40 6.53 1.93
CA ASN A 157 21.71 5.90 1.78
C ASN A 157 22.92 6.84 1.52
N PHE A 158 22.74 8.17 1.58
CA PHE A 158 23.80 9.16 1.33
C PHE A 158 24.54 9.64 2.59
N ARG A 159 24.48 8.90 3.70
CA ARG A 159 25.09 9.32 4.97
C ARG A 159 26.58 9.00 5.09
N SER A 160 27.02 7.85 4.59
CA SER A 160 28.42 7.42 4.73
C SER A 160 28.81 6.35 3.72
N ALA A 161 30.10 6.24 3.40
CA ALA A 161 30.64 5.14 2.61
C ALA A 161 30.47 3.76 3.28
N ARG A 162 30.14 3.70 4.59
CA ARG A 162 29.77 2.47 5.29
C ARG A 162 28.28 2.13 5.16
N SER A 163 27.44 3.08 4.72
CA SER A 163 26.01 2.83 4.50
C SER A 163 25.76 1.82 3.35
N THR A 164 26.76 1.62 2.49
CA THR A 164 26.75 0.60 1.44
C THR A 164 27.06 -0.82 1.94
N GLY A 165 27.58 -0.99 3.17
CA GLY A 165 27.91 -2.28 3.78
C GLY A 165 27.07 -2.58 5.03
N GLY A 166 26.37 -3.72 5.06
CA GLY A 166 25.67 -4.31 6.22
C GLY A 166 24.52 -3.50 6.86
N LEU A 167 24.46 -2.19 6.68
CA LEU A 167 23.48 -1.26 7.28
C LEU A 167 22.39 -0.83 6.28
N ARG A 168 22.29 -1.52 5.14
CA ARG A 168 21.24 -1.24 4.16
C ARG A 168 19.88 -1.51 4.79
N GLY A 169 19.03 -0.49 4.86
CA GLY A 169 17.70 -0.53 5.47
C GLY A 169 17.63 -0.06 6.91
N TRP A 170 18.73 0.43 7.47
CA TRP A 170 18.77 1.05 8.79
C TRP A 170 18.52 2.56 8.73
N SER A 171 17.66 3.04 9.63
CA SER A 171 17.61 4.45 9.98
C SER A 171 17.60 4.64 11.49
N ALA A 172 18.07 5.79 11.97
CA ALA A 172 18.03 6.10 13.40
C ALA A 172 16.59 6.09 13.94
N ARG A 173 15.62 6.53 13.14
CA ARG A 173 14.20 6.54 13.51
C ARG A 173 13.54 5.17 13.41
N GLY A 174 13.71 4.46 12.29
CA GLY A 174 12.99 3.21 11.99
C GLY A 174 13.71 1.95 12.46
N GLY A 175 15.00 2.05 12.79
CA GLY A 175 15.89 0.91 13.02
C GLY A 175 16.18 0.11 11.75
N GLN A 176 16.70 -1.11 11.94
CA GLN A 176 17.07 -2.02 10.84
C GLN A 176 15.83 -2.72 10.29
N SER A 177 15.48 -2.41 9.04
CA SER A 177 14.48 -3.18 8.30
C SER A 177 15.00 -4.61 8.04
N ARG A 178 14.12 -5.61 7.94
CA ARG A 178 14.49 -7.01 7.66
C ARG A 178 13.72 -7.59 6.48
N ASP A 179 14.38 -8.47 5.73
CA ASP A 179 13.76 -9.17 4.60
C ASP A 179 12.71 -10.17 5.11
N PRO A 180 11.48 -10.18 4.54
CA PRO A 180 10.41 -11.05 5.02
C PRO A 180 10.59 -12.52 4.62
N TYR A 181 11.46 -12.83 3.67
CA TYR A 181 11.78 -14.20 3.24
C TYR A 181 12.97 -14.78 4.00
N VAL A 182 14.01 -13.97 4.25
CA VAL A 182 15.21 -14.39 4.99
C VAL A 182 15.66 -13.29 5.95
N LEU A 183 15.26 -13.39 7.23
CA LEU A 183 15.48 -12.34 8.24
C LEU A 183 16.94 -11.94 8.46
N SER A 184 17.89 -12.83 8.13
CA SER A 184 19.34 -12.60 8.24
C SER A 184 19.98 -12.05 6.96
N ALA A 185 19.22 -11.94 5.86
CA ALA A 185 19.74 -11.45 4.59
C ALA A 185 19.96 -9.93 4.62
N ASN A 186 20.96 -9.48 3.87
CA ASN A 186 21.16 -8.07 3.60
C ASN A 186 20.08 -7.55 2.64
N LEU A 187 19.56 -6.36 2.93
CA LEU A 187 18.59 -5.70 2.07
C LEU A 187 19.25 -4.87 0.98
N CYS A 188 18.60 -4.75 -0.18
CA CYS A 188 18.88 -3.68 -1.13
C CYS A 188 18.19 -2.37 -0.70
N GLY A 189 18.73 -1.21 -1.11
CA GLY A 189 18.25 0.12 -0.69
C GLY A 189 18.10 1.08 -1.89
N SER A 190 17.59 2.29 -1.71
CA SER A 190 17.16 2.91 -0.44
C SER A 190 15.67 2.75 -0.12
N SER A 191 14.92 1.98 -0.90
CA SER A 191 13.46 1.84 -0.75
C SER A 191 13.07 0.57 0.00
N THR A 192 13.75 0.29 1.11
CA THR A 192 13.59 -0.95 1.88
C THR A 192 12.18 -1.15 2.43
N GLY A 193 11.65 -0.15 3.15
CA GLY A 193 10.31 -0.23 3.75
C GLY A 193 9.20 -0.47 2.73
N PRO A 194 9.12 0.31 1.63
CA PRO A 194 8.15 0.07 0.56
C PRO A 194 8.23 -1.35 -0.05
N SER A 195 9.43 -1.86 -0.29
CA SER A 195 9.62 -3.21 -0.85
C SER A 195 9.19 -4.31 0.12
N ILE A 196 9.59 -4.21 1.39
CA ILE A 196 9.22 -5.19 2.43
C ILE A 196 7.72 -5.15 2.68
N ALA A 197 7.11 -3.97 2.78
CA ALA A 197 5.68 -3.81 3.00
C ALA A 197 4.85 -4.41 1.86
N ALA A 198 5.30 -4.28 0.61
CA ALA A 198 4.66 -4.92 -0.53
C ALA A 198 4.85 -6.45 -0.50
N ALA A 199 6.07 -6.93 -0.23
CA ALA A 199 6.38 -8.37 -0.17
C ALA A 199 5.64 -9.10 0.95
N ALA A 200 5.45 -8.45 2.10
CA ALA A 200 4.80 -9.00 3.27
C ALA A 200 3.29 -8.70 3.35
N ASN A 201 2.65 -8.24 2.26
CA ASN A 201 1.22 -7.89 2.21
C ASN A 201 0.77 -6.89 3.29
N MET A 202 1.61 -5.91 3.63
CA MET A 202 1.32 -4.87 4.62
C MET A 202 0.70 -3.60 4.02
N ALA A 203 0.61 -3.51 2.68
CA ALA A 203 -0.10 -2.44 1.98
C ALA A 203 -0.57 -2.91 0.60
N ALA A 204 -1.70 -2.37 0.11
CA ALA A 204 -2.20 -2.66 -1.26
C ALA A 204 -1.30 -2.06 -2.34
N ALA A 205 -0.69 -0.92 -2.03
CA ALA A 205 0.22 -0.22 -2.90
C ALA A 205 1.27 0.48 -2.06
N THR A 206 2.47 0.63 -2.63
CA THR A 206 3.55 1.39 -2.01
C THR A 206 4.07 2.40 -3.02
N THR A 207 4.51 3.57 -2.56
CA THR A 207 5.10 4.56 -3.47
C THR A 207 6.42 4.03 -4.02
N LEU A 208 6.61 4.15 -5.34
CA LEU A 208 7.88 3.90 -6.00
C LEU A 208 9.00 4.70 -5.30
N GLY A 209 10.16 4.06 -5.20
CA GLY A 209 11.36 4.61 -4.58
C GLY A 209 11.82 5.92 -5.22
N THR A 210 12.59 6.69 -4.46
CA THR A 210 13.45 7.76 -4.97
C THR A 210 14.82 7.17 -5.27
N ASP A 211 15.25 7.17 -6.54
CA ASP A 211 16.63 6.83 -6.91
C ASP A 211 17.48 8.11 -7.03
N TYR A 212 18.77 7.97 -6.76
CA TYR A 212 19.78 8.99 -7.01
C TYR A 212 20.95 8.30 -7.71
N GLY A 213 20.76 7.90 -8.96
CA GLY A 213 21.82 7.70 -9.97
C GLY A 213 22.92 6.63 -9.79
N PHE A 214 23.06 5.95 -8.64
CA PHE A 214 24.13 4.96 -8.43
C PHE A 214 23.68 3.57 -7.97
N ASP A 215 22.40 3.39 -7.61
CA ASP A 215 21.83 2.08 -7.24
C ASP A 215 20.97 1.56 -8.41
N ALA A 216 21.61 0.99 -9.43
CA ALA A 216 20.91 0.31 -10.53
C ALA A 216 20.43 -1.09 -10.07
N GLY A 217 19.30 -1.12 -9.37
CA GLY A 217 18.42 -2.27 -9.14
C GLY A 217 16.96 -1.78 -9.20
N PRO A 218 15.99 -2.56 -9.71
CA PRO A 218 14.89 -2.02 -10.52
C PRO A 218 13.85 -1.26 -9.67
N VAL A 219 14.08 0.03 -9.43
CA VAL A 219 13.07 1.01 -9.02
C VAL A 219 13.46 2.37 -9.62
N LEU A 220 13.36 2.48 -10.95
CA LEU A 220 13.67 3.69 -11.71
C LEU A 220 12.74 4.87 -11.34
N SER A 221 13.36 6.04 -11.14
CA SER A 221 12.77 7.33 -10.81
C SER A 221 11.61 7.80 -11.72
N PRO A 222 10.58 8.50 -11.17
CA PRO A 222 9.44 9.02 -11.96
C PRO A 222 9.71 10.38 -12.64
N SER A 223 10.96 10.81 -12.80
CA SER A 223 11.29 12.10 -13.41
C SER A 223 11.30 12.10 -14.96
N LEU A 224 11.05 10.96 -15.64
CA LEU A 224 11.31 10.87 -17.09
C LEU A 224 10.20 10.34 -18.00
N LEU A 225 8.98 10.01 -17.55
CA LEU A 225 7.94 9.51 -18.47
C LEU A 225 6.57 10.18 -18.30
N GLY A 226 6.01 10.59 -19.44
CA GLY A 226 4.86 11.46 -19.60
C GLY A 226 3.51 10.88 -19.15
N ARG A 227 2.48 11.71 -19.34
CA ARG A 227 1.15 11.71 -18.71
C ARG A 227 0.26 10.46 -18.88
N THR A 228 0.69 9.41 -19.56
CA THR A 228 -0.21 8.32 -20.01
C THR A 228 -0.15 7.06 -19.15
N LEU A 229 0.75 6.98 -18.17
CA LEU A 229 1.09 5.70 -17.53
C LEU A 229 0.88 5.63 -16.01
N LEU A 230 0.23 6.60 -15.37
CA LEU A 230 0.05 6.58 -13.91
C LEU A 230 -0.80 5.40 -13.39
N GLY A 231 -1.60 4.76 -14.26
CA GLY A 231 -2.51 3.67 -13.90
C GLY A 231 -1.87 2.27 -13.88
N GLN A 232 -0.70 2.06 -14.52
CA GLN A 232 -0.10 0.73 -14.69
C GLN A 232 1.13 0.47 -13.81
N TYR A 233 1.69 1.48 -13.14
CA TYR A 233 2.96 1.36 -12.40
C TYR A 233 2.79 1.12 -10.89
N VAL A 234 1.56 0.93 -10.41
CA VAL A 234 1.25 0.47 -9.04
C VAL A 234 1.27 -1.07 -8.96
N ALA A 235 1.49 -1.75 -10.09
CA ALA A 235 1.56 -3.21 -10.16
C ALA A 235 2.98 -3.71 -9.88
N ARG A 236 3.09 -4.39 -8.75
CA ARG A 236 4.09 -5.38 -8.35
C ARG A 236 4.88 -5.99 -9.54
N TRP A 237 6.10 -5.50 -9.76
CA TRP A 237 7.13 -6.30 -10.42
C TRP A 237 7.68 -7.30 -9.40
N GLN A 238 7.79 -8.55 -9.85
CA GLN A 238 8.12 -9.74 -9.07
C GLN A 238 9.12 -9.51 -7.94
N THR A 239 8.72 -9.88 -6.72
CA THR A 239 9.56 -10.09 -5.53
C THR A 239 10.60 -11.23 -5.68
N ARG A 240 10.92 -11.66 -6.92
CA ARG A 240 11.95 -12.67 -7.18
C ARG A 240 13.38 -12.11 -7.24
N SER A 241 13.55 -10.79 -7.17
CA SER A 241 14.86 -10.16 -7.34
C SER A 241 15.16 -9.17 -6.22
N MET A 242 15.16 -9.62 -4.95
CA MET A 242 15.60 -8.78 -3.83
C MET A 242 17.13 -8.73 -3.68
N CYS A 243 17.86 -9.73 -4.21
CA CYS A 243 19.30 -9.68 -4.48
C CYS A 243 19.71 -10.98 -5.20
N TRP A 244 19.90 -10.96 -6.52
CA TRP A 244 20.75 -11.95 -7.18
C TRP A 244 21.77 -11.17 -8.00
N MET A 245 23.04 -11.56 -7.89
CA MET A 245 24.26 -10.85 -8.27
C MET A 245 24.85 -9.90 -7.21
N GLN A 246 25.39 -10.49 -6.15
CA GLN A 246 26.79 -10.31 -5.76
C GLN A 246 27.30 -11.60 -5.12
#